data_AF-A0A954SPE6-F1
#
_entry.id   AF-A0A954SPE6-F1
#
_cell.length_a   1.000
_cell.length_b   1.000
_cell.length_c   1.000
_cell.angle_alpha   90.00
_cell.angle_beta   90.00
_cell.angle_gamma   90.00
#
_symmetry.space_group_name_H-M   'P 1'
#
loop_
_entity.id
_entity.type
_entity.pdbx_description
1 polymer ?
#
loop_
_entity_poly.entity_id
_entity_poly.type
_entity_poly.pdbx_seq_one_letter_code
_entity_poly.pdbx_strand_id
1 'polypeptide(L)' 'MDYSEKRRKTAGRPAVSQEIVDLVLRFVRENPTWGYDRIQGALVNLGHTVSDQTVGNILKQHGLEPAPERKRVEPRGRRS' A
#
# COMPACT_ATOMS: atom_id res chain seq x y z
N MET A 1 8.67 18.75 39.12
CA MET A 1 8.01 19.25 37.90
C MET A 1 8.53 18.44 36.73
N ASP A 2 7.69 17.53 36.26
CA ASP A 2 8.02 16.39 35.41
C ASP A 2 8.32 16.78 33.96
N TYR A 3 9.58 16.66 33.55
CA TYR A 3 9.98 16.75 32.13
C TYR A 3 9.68 15.45 31.36
N SER A 4 8.58 14.77 31.67
CA SER A 4 8.18 13.51 31.02
C SER A 4 7.15 13.75 29.92
N GLU A 5 7.37 14.76 29.08
CA GLU A 5 6.63 14.89 27.84
C GLU A 5 7.32 14.04 26.77
N LYS A 6 7.02 12.75 26.90
CA LYS A 6 7.03 11.71 25.87
C LYS A 6 7.30 12.33 24.49
N ARG A 7 8.56 12.28 24.05
CA ARG A 7 8.95 12.42 22.64
C ARG A 7 8.17 11.35 21.87
N ARG A 8 6.94 11.66 21.49
CA ARG A 8 6.14 10.85 20.58
C ARG A 8 6.93 10.88 19.29
N LYS A 9 7.65 9.78 19.09
CA LYS A 9 8.54 9.46 17.99
C LYS A 9 8.09 10.21 16.76
N THR A 10 8.88 11.21 16.40
CA THR A 10 8.90 11.78 15.06
C THR A 10 8.88 10.58 14.11
N ALA A 11 7.73 10.30 13.51
CA ALA A 11 7.63 9.35 12.41
C ALA A 11 8.43 10.00 11.29
N GLY A 12 9.74 9.69 11.28
CA GLY A 12 10.72 10.34 10.45
C GLY A 12 10.29 10.22 9.00
N ARG A 13 9.74 11.33 8.49
CA ARG A 13 9.48 11.63 7.08
C ARG A 13 9.32 10.38 6.23
N PRO A 14 8.09 9.87 6.00
CA PRO A 14 7.93 8.86 4.96
C PRO A 14 8.54 9.47 3.69
N ALA A 15 9.44 8.73 3.04
CA ALA A 15 10.02 9.15 1.75
C ALA A 15 8.94 9.41 0.69
N VAL A 16 7.71 9.04 1.01
CA VAL A 16 6.49 9.15 0.23
C VAL A 16 5.60 10.23 0.83
N SER A 17 5.12 11.13 -0.03
CA SER A 17 4.17 12.18 0.33
C SER A 17 2.92 11.60 1.00
N GLN A 18 2.44 12.26 2.06
CA GLN A 18 1.19 11.89 2.75
C GLN A 18 0.00 11.81 1.78
N GLU A 19 0.01 12.60 0.70
CA GLU A 19 -0.96 12.52 -0.40
C GLU A 19 -1.04 11.12 -1.02
N ILE A 20 0.11 10.51 -1.32
CA ILE A 20 0.16 9.15 -1.89
C ILE A 20 -0.36 8.13 -0.89
N VAL A 21 -0.02 8.30 0.39
CA VAL A 21 -0.55 7.44 1.46
C VAL A 21 -2.07 7.54 1.51
N ASP A 22 -2.63 8.74 1.50
CA ASP A 22 -4.07 8.95 1.53
C ASP A 22 -4.76 8.33 0.30
N LEU A 23 -4.21 8.55 -0.89
CA LEU A 23 -4.71 7.95 -2.14
C LEU A 23 -4.70 6.41 -2.09
N VAL A 24 -3.61 5.80 -1.62
CA VAL A 24 -3.51 4.33 -1.45
C VAL A 24 -4.60 3.83 -0.52
N LEU A 25 -4.75 4.45 0.65
CA LEU A 25 -5.74 4.05 1.65
C LEU A 25 -7.17 4.25 1.14
N ARG A 26 -7.42 5.34 0.40
CA ARG A 26 -8.71 5.61 -0.22
C ARG A 26 -9.04 4.54 -1.25
N PHE A 27 -8.12 4.21 -2.15
CA PHE A 27 -8.32 3.18 -3.16
C PHE A 27 -8.61 1.81 -2.58
N VAL A 28 -7.91 1.39 -1.52
CA VAL A 28 -8.17 0.10 -0.87
C VAL A 28 -9.54 0.08 -0.17
N ARG A 29 -9.96 1.19 0.44
CA ARG A 29 -11.26 1.30 1.09
C ARG A 29 -12.41 1.34 0.10
N GLU A 30 -12.25 2.10 -0.99
CA GLU A 30 -13.26 2.22 -2.06
C GLU A 30 -13.31 0.95 -2.92
N ASN A 31 -12.18 0.26 -3.08
CA ASN A 31 -12.03 -0.89 -3.97
C ASN A 31 -11.28 -2.03 -3.26
N PRO A 32 -11.94 -2.75 -2.34
CA PRO A 32 -11.33 -3.84 -1.57
C PRO A 32 -10.88 -5.03 -2.45
N THR A 33 -11.30 -5.09 -3.71
CA THR A 33 -10.91 -6.13 -4.68
C THR A 33 -9.60 -5.81 -5.42
N TRP A 34 -9.04 -4.61 -5.24
CA TRP A 34 -7.82 -4.20 -5.92
C TRP A 34 -6.60 -4.79 -5.20
N GLY A 35 -5.70 -5.39 -5.98
CA GLY A 35 -4.37 -5.84 -5.53
C GLY A 35 -3.31 -4.75 -5.69
N TYR A 36 -2.08 -5.07 -5.31
CA TYR A 36 -0.95 -4.13 -5.31
C TYR A 36 -0.71 -3.48 -6.68
N ASP A 37 -0.68 -4.28 -7.76
CA ASP A 37 -0.45 -3.79 -9.12
C ASP A 37 -1.51 -2.78 -9.59
N ARG A 38 -2.78 -3.03 -9.21
CA ARG A 38 -3.90 -2.16 -9.61
C ARG A 38 -3.89 -0.82 -8.88
N ILE A 39 -3.51 -0.81 -7.60
CA ILE A 39 -3.35 0.41 -6.81
C ILE A 39 -2.15 1.21 -7.33
N GLN A 40 -1.03 0.54 -7.64
CA GLN A 40 0.13 1.18 -8.24
C GLN A 40 -0.24 1.82 -9.59
N GLY A 41 -0.94 1.09 -10.46
CA GLY A 41 -1.41 1.61 -11.74
C GLY A 41 -2.30 2.84 -11.58
N ALA A 42 -3.19 2.87 -10.59
CA ALA A 42 -4.02 4.04 -10.30
C ALA A 42 -3.18 5.27 -9.90
N LEU A 43 -2.14 5.08 -9.10
CA LEU A 43 -1.23 6.17 -8.71
C LEU A 43 -0.40 6.68 -9.89
N VAL A 44 0.10 5.78 -10.73
CA VAL A 44 0.81 6.16 -11.97
C VAL A 44 -0.09 6.95 -12.91
N ASN A 45 -1.38 6.56 -13.03
CA ASN A 45 -2.36 7.32 -13.82
C ASN A 45 -2.63 8.74 -13.26
N LEU A 46 -2.49 8.94 -11.94
CA LEU A 46 -2.57 10.25 -11.31
C LEU A 46 -1.28 11.08 -11.44
N GLY A 47 -0.23 10.54 -12.06
CA GLY A 47 1.07 11.19 -12.21
C GLY A 47 2.04 10.93 -11.05
N HIS A 48 1.69 10.03 -10.13
CA HIS A 48 2.56 9.63 -9.03
C HIS A 48 3.35 8.37 -9.40
N THR A 49 4.65 8.52 -9.67
CA THR A 49 5.55 7.39 -9.89
C THR A 49 5.89 6.73 -8.54
N VAL A 50 5.25 5.60 -8.26
CA VAL A 50 5.52 4.78 -7.07
C VAL A 50 5.80 3.33 -7.46
N SER A 51 6.69 2.69 -6.70
CA SER A 51 6.95 1.26 -6.82
C SER A 51 5.92 0.42 -6.06
N ASP A 52 5.73 -0.83 -6.46
CA ASP A 52 4.92 -1.82 -5.75
C ASP A 52 5.35 -1.96 -4.28
N GLN A 53 6.66 -1.89 -4.01
CA GLN A 53 7.24 -1.94 -2.66
C GLN A 53 6.76 -0.78 -1.79
N THR A 54 6.64 0.42 -2.37
CA THR A 54 6.16 1.61 -1.67
C THR A 54 4.70 1.42 -1.26
N VAL A 55 3.84 0.99 -2.20
CA VAL A 55 2.44 0.70 -1.93
C VAL A 55 2.32 -0.39 -0.85
N GLY A 56 3.11 -1.47 -0.97
CA GLY A 56 3.14 -2.55 0.01
C GLY A 56 3.59 -2.10 1.40
N ASN A 57 4.58 -1.20 1.50
CA ASN A 57 5.06 -0.69 2.79
C ASN A 57 4.02 0.20 3.47
N ILE A 58 3.32 1.06 2.71
CA ILE A 58 2.21 1.88 3.22
C ILE A 58 1.09 0.98 3.75
N LEU A 59 0.68 -0.01 2.97
CA LEU A 59 -0.39 -0.94 3.34
C LEU A 59 -0.03 -1.74 4.59
N LYS A 60 1.21 -2.26 4.68
CA LYS A 60 1.74 -2.93 5.88
C LYS A 60 1.75 -2.02 7.11
N GLN A 61 2.18 -0.77 6.96
CA GLN A 61 2.24 0.20 8.06
C GLN A 61 0.83 0.51 8.61
N HIS A 62 -0.19 0.45 7.76
CA HIS A 62 -1.58 0.68 8.13
C HIS A 62 -2.36 -0.61 8.45
N GLY A 63 -1.71 -1.79 8.41
CA GLY A 63 -2.34 -3.07 8.69
C GLY A 63 -3.40 -3.47 7.66
N LEU A 64 -3.33 -2.92 6.44
CA LEU A 64 -4.23 -3.25 5.35
C LEU A 64 -3.54 -4.24 4.42
N GLU A 65 -4.21 -5.33 4.13
CA GLU A 65 -3.80 -6.24 3.07
C GLU A 65 -4.75 -6.02 1.88
N PRO A 66 -4.28 -5.49 0.75
CA PRO A 66 -5.11 -5.42 -0.45
C PRO A 66 -5.45 -6.85 -0.87
N ALA A 67 -6.53 -7.01 -1.66
CA ALA A 67 -6.96 -8.33 -2.10
C ALA A 67 -5.74 -9.10 -2.63
N PRO A 68 -5.54 -10.37 -2.20
CA PRO A 68 -4.41 -11.15 -2.64
C PRO A 68 -4.46 -11.11 -4.16
N GLU A 69 -3.45 -10.49 -4.76
CA GLU A 69 -3.27 -10.53 -6.19
C GLU A 69 -3.31 -12.01 -6.51
N ARG A 70 -4.39 -12.42 -7.19
CA ARG A 70 -4.55 -13.79 -7.62
C ARG A 70 -3.35 -14.01 -8.50
N LYS A 71 -2.26 -14.53 -7.92
CA LYS A 71 -1.28 -15.32 -8.64
C LYS A 71 -2.17 -16.21 -9.45
N ARG A 72 -2.16 -15.97 -10.76
CA ARG A 72 -2.75 -16.82 -11.75
C ARG A 72 -2.11 -18.17 -11.48
N VAL A 73 -2.74 -18.95 -10.62
CA VAL A 73 -2.58 -20.38 -10.55
C VAL A 73 -3.14 -20.79 -11.88
N GLU A 74 -2.25 -20.78 -12.88
CA GLU A 74 -2.41 -21.62 -14.05
C GLU A 74 -2.89 -22.96 -13.49
N PRO A 75 -4.07 -23.45 -13.91
CA PRO A 75 -4.41 -24.82 -13.60
C PRO A 75 -3.26 -25.62 -14.21
N ARG A 76 -2.47 -26.24 -13.35
CA ARG A 76 -1.40 -27.15 -13.73
C ARG A 76 -2.11 -28.36 -14.33
N GLY A 77 -2.54 -28.21 -15.58
CA GLY A 77 -3.14 -29.23 -16.40
C GLY A 77 -2.05 -30.23 -16.71
N ARG A 78 -1.82 -31.15 -15.77
CA ARG A 78 -1.41 -32.50 -16.11
C ARG A 78 -2.40 -32.98 -17.17
N ARG A 79 -1.97 -33.02 -18.42
CA ARG A 79 -2.57 -33.90 -19.40
C ARG A 79 -1.53 -34.97 -19.69
N SER A 80 -1.85 -36.15 -19.17
CA SER A 80 -1.33 -37.44 -19.58
C SER A 80 -1.50 -37.65 -21.07
#